data_AF-A0A2S7PYA4-F1
#
_entry.id   AF-A0A2S7PYA4-F1
#
_cell.length_a   1.000
_cell.length_b   1.000
_cell.length_c   1.000
_cell.angle_alpha   90.00
_cell.angle_beta   90.00
_cell.angle_gamma   90.00
#
_symmetry.space_group_name_H-M   'P 1'
#
loop_
_entity.id
_entity.type
_entity.pdbx_description
1 polymer ?
#
loop_
_entity_poly.entity_id
_entity_poly.type
_entity_poly.pdbx_seq_one_letter_code
_entity_poly.pdbx_strand_id
1 'polypeptide(L)'
;MPPLKYLRISSRSLPKQSASIPLSQLPRRQFSSSPPQKASNRIYDPVRYPSLLSTYIALSTSSSQPLLTLWTTSYCSTCQQVSPLIQNIISSGTGVTHGGVLFCEVEYDAPDIMNEGLGMRYMVTSVPSLVGFFRGEVMTGEVGGRLGSREIQRLGREGLEEWVVAAARKGEEWRGRGGGGGGGLFGGLFGR
;
A
#
# COMPACT_ATOMS: atom_id res chain seq x y z
N MET A 1 -84.31 -9.04 4.25
CA MET A 1 -82.96 -8.46 4.40
C MET A 1 -82.47 -8.76 5.82
N PRO A 2 -81.40 -9.55 6.00
CA PRO A 2 -80.98 -10.07 7.30
C PRO A 2 -80.13 -9.06 8.11
N PRO A 3 -80.08 -9.20 9.45
CA PRO A 3 -79.31 -8.31 10.32
C PRO A 3 -77.81 -8.59 10.27
N LEU A 4 -77.02 -7.51 10.34
CA LEU A 4 -75.56 -7.53 10.44
C LEU A 4 -75.13 -8.17 11.76
N LYS A 5 -74.39 -9.27 11.65
CA LYS A 5 -73.82 -10.02 12.78
C LYS A 5 -72.64 -9.25 13.37
N TYR A 6 -72.73 -8.86 14.63
CA TYR A 6 -71.58 -8.39 15.41
C TYR A 6 -70.65 -9.58 15.71
N LEU A 7 -69.45 -9.57 15.13
CA LEU A 7 -68.37 -10.49 15.48
C LEU A 7 -67.68 -10.00 16.76
N ARG A 8 -67.74 -10.82 17.82
CA ARG A 8 -66.93 -10.67 19.04
C ARG A 8 -65.46 -10.83 18.69
N ILE A 9 -64.66 -9.79 18.89
CA ILE A 9 -63.20 -9.85 18.81
C ILE A 9 -62.70 -10.46 20.13
N SER A 10 -62.20 -11.69 20.07
CA SER A 10 -61.49 -12.32 21.19
C SER A 10 -60.08 -11.76 21.24
N SER A 11 -59.75 -11.00 22.28
CA SER A 11 -58.38 -10.57 22.57
C SER A 11 -57.54 -11.78 22.98
N ARG A 12 -56.75 -12.33 22.06
CA ARG A 12 -55.66 -13.25 22.42
C ARG A 12 -54.48 -12.42 22.90
N SER A 13 -54.15 -12.55 24.18
CA SER A 13 -52.91 -12.04 24.75
C SER A 13 -51.72 -12.73 24.07
N LEU A 14 -50.84 -11.94 23.46
CA LEU A 14 -49.53 -12.41 23.02
C LEU A 14 -48.69 -12.78 24.26
N PRO A 15 -48.03 -13.94 24.29
CA PRO A 15 -47.02 -14.18 25.31
C PRO A 15 -45.87 -13.19 25.09
N LYS A 16 -45.68 -12.28 26.04
CA LYS A 16 -44.43 -11.53 26.20
C LYS A 16 -43.35 -12.53 26.63
N GLN A 17 -42.75 -13.22 25.67
CA GLN A 17 -41.45 -13.85 25.88
C GLN A 17 -40.39 -12.92 25.30
N SER A 18 -39.86 -12.05 26.16
CA SER A 18 -38.56 -11.43 25.93
C SER A 18 -37.51 -12.52 26.08
N ALA A 19 -37.27 -13.27 25.01
CA ALA A 19 -36.10 -14.13 24.91
C ALA A 19 -34.87 -13.22 24.78
N SER A 20 -34.23 -12.93 25.90
CA SER A 20 -32.87 -12.39 25.89
C SER A 20 -31.95 -13.47 25.36
N ILE A 21 -31.57 -13.39 24.09
CA ILE A 21 -30.55 -14.25 23.51
C ILE A 21 -29.26 -13.94 24.28
N PRO A 22 -28.68 -14.91 25.01
CA PRO A 22 -27.42 -14.68 25.68
C PRO A 22 -26.36 -14.35 24.62
N LEU A 23 -25.62 -13.26 24.83
CA LEU A 23 -24.55 -12.78 23.93
C LEU A 23 -23.49 -13.85 23.60
N SER A 24 -23.44 -14.94 24.37
CA SER A 24 -22.54 -16.09 24.17
C SER A 24 -22.86 -16.95 22.93
N GLN A 25 -24.01 -16.75 22.28
CA GLN A 25 -24.44 -17.56 21.13
C GLN A 25 -24.45 -16.81 19.79
N LEU A 26 -23.94 -15.57 19.73
CA LEU A 26 -23.77 -14.90 18.44
C LEU A 26 -22.72 -15.67 17.62
N PRO A 27 -23.04 -16.17 16.42
CA PRO A 27 -22.07 -16.85 15.58
C PRO A 27 -20.94 -15.88 15.26
N ARG A 28 -19.75 -16.18 15.79
CA ARG A 28 -18.52 -15.46 15.48
C ARG A 28 -18.26 -15.69 13.99
N ARG A 29 -18.59 -14.71 13.14
CA ARG A 29 -18.19 -14.74 11.74
C ARG A 29 -16.66 -14.83 11.71
N GLN A 30 -16.15 -15.98 11.30
CA GLN A 30 -14.73 -16.16 11.06
C GLN A 30 -14.42 -15.54 9.71
N PHE A 31 -13.55 -14.52 9.71
CA PHE A 31 -13.03 -13.97 8.48
C PHE A 31 -12.02 -14.95 7.91
N SER A 32 -12.15 -15.26 6.61
CA SER A 32 -11.13 -16.00 5.88
C SER A 32 -9.93 -15.09 5.70
N SER A 33 -8.83 -15.39 6.39
CA SER A 33 -7.54 -14.78 6.12
C SER A 33 -6.76 -15.67 5.17
N SER A 34 -6.35 -15.15 4.01
CA SER A 34 -5.36 -15.83 3.18
C SER A 34 -4.03 -15.94 3.94
N PRO A 35 -3.23 -16.98 3.69
CA PRO A 35 -1.87 -17.05 4.23
C PRO A 35 -1.10 -15.77 3.88
N PRO A 36 -0.22 -15.28 4.78
CA PRO A 36 0.62 -14.13 4.46
C PRO A 36 1.46 -14.46 3.22
N GLN A 37 1.30 -13.66 2.17
CA GLN A 37 2.08 -13.80 0.94
C GLN A 37 3.57 -13.65 1.28
N LYS A 38 4.41 -14.55 0.76
CA LYS A 38 5.86 -14.46 0.95
C LYS A 38 6.34 -13.11 0.43
N ALA A 39 7.09 -12.39 1.26
CA ALA A 39 7.72 -11.14 0.89
C ALA A 39 8.55 -11.33 -0.40
N SER A 40 8.33 -10.46 -1.37
CA SER A 40 9.04 -10.49 -2.65
C SER A 40 9.10 -9.10 -3.23
N ASN A 41 10.16 -8.85 -3.99
CA ASN A 41 10.27 -7.66 -4.82
C ASN A 41 9.53 -7.91 -6.14
N ARG A 42 8.93 -6.85 -6.70
CA ARG A 42 8.29 -6.92 -8.02
C ARG A 42 8.65 -5.71 -8.85
N ILE A 43 9.15 -5.96 -10.05
CA ILE A 43 9.43 -4.95 -11.06
C ILE A 43 8.26 -4.96 -12.06
N TYR A 44 7.69 -3.79 -12.32
CA TYR A 44 6.62 -3.58 -13.28
C TYR A 44 7.15 -2.97 -14.57
N ASP A 45 6.32 -3.02 -15.61
CA ASP A 45 6.60 -2.38 -16.89
C ASP A 45 6.72 -0.86 -16.74
N PRO A 46 7.56 -0.20 -17.57
CA PRO A 46 7.70 1.25 -17.57
C PRO A 46 6.37 1.99 -17.76
N VAL A 47 6.18 3.03 -16.95
CA VAL A 47 5.02 3.91 -16.98
C VAL A 47 5.18 4.95 -18.08
N ARG A 48 4.26 4.92 -19.05
CA ARG A 48 4.13 5.91 -20.13
C ARG A 48 2.84 6.73 -20.07
N TYR A 49 1.94 6.39 -19.15
CA TYR A 49 0.63 7.02 -19.00
C TYR A 49 0.25 7.19 -17.51
N PRO A 50 -0.38 8.32 -17.11
CA PRO A 50 -0.66 8.64 -15.71
C PRO A 50 -1.53 7.62 -14.96
N SER A 51 -2.47 6.97 -15.65
CA SER A 51 -3.33 5.95 -15.04
C SER A 51 -2.56 4.68 -14.65
N LEU A 52 -1.44 4.35 -15.31
CA LEU A 52 -0.60 3.22 -14.90
C LEU A 52 0.09 3.51 -13.57
N LEU A 53 0.68 4.70 -13.43
CA LEU A 53 1.32 5.12 -12.19
C LEU A 53 0.32 5.08 -11.03
N SER A 54 -0.88 5.62 -11.26
CA SER A 54 -1.98 5.59 -10.30
C SER A 54 -2.35 4.16 -9.89
N THR A 55 -2.38 3.24 -10.86
CA THR A 55 -2.63 1.81 -10.62
C THR A 55 -1.53 1.19 -9.76
N TYR A 56 -0.25 1.44 -10.06
CA TYR A 56 0.86 0.92 -9.27
C TYR A 56 0.90 1.48 -7.85
N ILE A 57 0.56 2.76 -7.66
CA ILE A 57 0.40 3.37 -6.34
C ILE A 57 -0.76 2.72 -5.56
N ALA A 58 -1.88 2.42 -6.21
CA ALA A 58 -3.00 1.71 -5.60
C ALA A 58 -2.60 0.27 -5.21
N LEU A 59 -1.87 -0.45 -6.07
CA LEU A 59 -1.34 -1.77 -5.77
C LEU A 59 -0.38 -1.75 -4.58
N SER A 60 0.53 -0.78 -4.54
CA SER A 60 1.42 -0.51 -3.39
C SER A 60 0.66 -0.33 -2.09
N THR A 61 -0.43 0.44 -2.14
CA THR A 61 -1.29 0.69 -0.98
C THR A 61 -2.01 -0.59 -0.56
N SER A 62 -2.54 -1.37 -1.51
CA SER A 62 -3.25 -2.61 -1.25
C SER A 62 -2.34 -3.71 -0.69
N SER A 63 -1.10 -3.83 -1.17
CA SER A 63 -0.16 -4.84 -0.69
C SER A 63 0.65 -4.37 0.53
N SER A 64 0.46 -3.11 0.95
CA SER A 64 1.29 -2.46 1.97
C SER A 64 2.79 -2.63 1.67
N GLN A 65 3.18 -2.56 0.39
CA GLN A 65 4.57 -2.53 -0.07
C GLN A 65 4.88 -1.16 -0.64
N PRO A 66 6.00 -0.51 -0.29
CA PRO A 66 6.43 0.72 -0.93
C PRO A 66 6.62 0.54 -2.44
N LEU A 67 6.22 1.54 -3.23
CA LEU A 67 6.52 1.62 -4.65
C LEU A 67 7.68 2.58 -4.86
N LEU A 68 8.77 2.06 -5.40
CA LEU A 68 9.94 2.83 -5.81
C LEU A 68 9.80 3.15 -7.29
N THR A 69 10.02 4.40 -7.66
CA THR A 69 9.96 4.83 -9.05
C THR A 69 11.29 5.44 -9.46
N LEU A 70 11.78 5.08 -10.65
CA LEU A 70 12.89 5.75 -11.29
C LEU A 70 12.36 6.58 -12.47
N TRP A 71 12.46 7.90 -12.38
CA TRP A 71 12.06 8.83 -13.41
C TRP A 71 13.22 9.01 -14.39
N THR A 72 13.00 8.63 -15.64
CA THR A 72 14.00 8.62 -16.71
C THR A 72 13.51 9.38 -17.93
N THR A 73 14.40 9.63 -18.88
CA THR A 73 14.05 10.05 -20.23
C THR A 73 14.84 9.22 -21.24
N SER A 74 14.31 9.08 -22.45
CA SER A 74 14.92 8.26 -23.51
C SER A 74 16.33 8.74 -23.93
N TYR A 75 16.60 10.03 -23.80
CA TYR A 75 17.85 10.69 -24.21
C TYR A 75 18.85 10.92 -23.06
N CYS A 76 18.56 10.42 -21.85
CA CYS A 76 19.40 10.63 -20.68
C CYS A 76 20.50 9.57 -20.54
N SER A 77 21.76 9.96 -20.77
CA SER A 77 22.93 9.07 -20.68
C SER A 77 23.16 8.49 -19.29
N THR A 78 22.96 9.29 -18.23
CA THR A 78 23.06 8.81 -16.84
C THR A 78 21.97 7.78 -16.52
N CYS A 79 20.77 7.94 -17.10
CA CYS A 79 19.65 7.02 -16.88
C CYS A 79 19.98 5.61 -17.39
N GLN A 80 20.73 5.50 -18.49
CA GLN A 80 21.20 4.22 -19.04
C GLN A 80 22.14 3.46 -18.08
N GLN A 81 22.77 4.14 -17.12
CA GLN A 81 23.61 3.51 -16.10
C GLN A 81 22.81 3.21 -14.82
N VAL A 82 21.93 4.14 -14.41
CA VAL A 82 21.18 4.04 -13.15
C VAL A 82 20.04 3.02 -13.22
N SER A 83 19.33 2.94 -14.35
CA SER A 83 18.24 1.96 -14.57
C SER A 83 18.67 0.52 -14.33
N PRO A 84 19.71 -0.02 -15.02
CA PRO A 84 20.14 -1.40 -14.77
C PRO A 84 20.73 -1.59 -13.38
N LEU A 85 21.35 -0.56 -12.78
CA LEU A 85 21.87 -0.62 -11.42
C LEU A 85 20.74 -0.85 -10.40
N ILE A 86 19.68 -0.03 -10.43
CA ILE A 86 18.58 -0.17 -9.47
C ILE A 86 17.78 -1.45 -9.69
N GLN A 87 17.56 -1.85 -10.96
CA GLN A 87 16.91 -3.12 -11.27
C GLN A 87 17.71 -4.32 -10.74
N ASN A 88 19.05 -4.28 -10.85
CA ASN A 88 19.93 -5.30 -10.31
C ASN A 88 19.87 -5.37 -8.77
N ILE A 89 19.91 -4.23 -8.09
CA ILE A 89 19.77 -4.14 -6.61
C ILE A 89 18.43 -4.74 -6.15
N ILE A 90 17.35 -4.47 -6.86
CA ILE A 90 16.02 -4.97 -6.47
C ILE A 90 15.91 -6.46 -6.80
N SER A 91 16.43 -6.89 -7.94
CA SER A 91 16.40 -8.30 -8.37
C SER A 91 17.28 -9.22 -7.52
N SER A 92 18.35 -8.70 -6.91
CA SER A 92 19.19 -9.47 -5.97
C SER A 92 18.50 -9.74 -4.63
N GLY A 93 17.32 -9.16 -4.39
CA GLY A 93 16.51 -9.39 -3.20
C GLY A 93 16.66 -8.33 -2.11
N THR A 94 17.29 -7.19 -2.38
CA THR A 94 17.40 -6.08 -1.43
C THR A 94 16.01 -5.63 -0.95
N GLY A 95 15.81 -5.60 0.37
CA GLY A 95 14.53 -5.24 1.00
C GLY A 95 13.54 -6.40 1.21
N VAL A 96 13.79 -7.61 0.67
CA VAL A 96 12.87 -8.76 0.83
C VAL A 96 12.71 -9.18 2.29
N THR A 97 13.78 -9.10 3.09
CA THR A 97 13.75 -9.39 4.53
C THR A 97 12.82 -8.46 5.30
N HIS A 98 12.56 -7.26 4.77
CA HIS A 98 11.68 -6.24 5.32
C HIS A 98 10.31 -6.19 4.61
N GLY A 99 9.92 -7.27 3.92
CA GLY A 99 8.62 -7.33 3.25
C GLY A 99 8.61 -6.99 1.76
N GLY A 100 9.77 -6.59 1.21
CA GLY A 100 9.98 -6.32 -0.21
C GLY A 100 9.41 -4.99 -0.70
N VAL A 101 9.78 -4.62 -1.92
CA VAL A 101 9.37 -3.38 -2.59
C VAL A 101 8.79 -3.65 -3.97
N LEU A 102 7.97 -2.72 -4.43
CA LEU A 102 7.53 -2.62 -5.81
C LEU A 102 8.44 -1.63 -6.54
N PHE A 103 8.68 -1.84 -7.83
CA PHE A 103 9.49 -0.94 -8.64
C PHE A 103 8.89 -0.74 -10.03
N CYS A 104 8.98 0.47 -10.55
CA CYS A 104 8.76 0.75 -11.96
C CYS A 104 9.63 1.92 -12.42
N GLU A 105 9.87 1.99 -13.72
CA GLU A 105 10.39 3.20 -14.35
C GLU A 105 9.24 4.10 -14.78
N VAL A 106 9.50 5.40 -14.83
CA VAL A 106 8.56 6.40 -15.37
C VAL A 106 9.28 7.13 -16.49
N GLU A 107 8.75 7.00 -17.71
CA GLU A 107 9.27 7.70 -18.88
C GLU A 107 8.75 9.13 -18.86
N TYR A 108 9.57 10.03 -18.34
CA TYR A 108 9.19 11.41 -18.09
C TYR A 108 8.99 12.22 -19.37
N ASP A 109 9.62 11.80 -20.47
CA ASP A 109 9.47 12.34 -21.82
C ASP A 109 8.34 11.68 -22.63
N ALA A 110 7.57 10.76 -22.04
CA ALA A 110 6.36 10.25 -22.68
C ALA A 110 5.32 11.39 -22.80
N PRO A 111 4.66 11.57 -23.97
CA PRO A 111 3.76 12.69 -24.22
C PRO A 111 2.67 12.87 -23.14
N ASP A 112 2.04 11.77 -22.72
CA ASP A 112 0.97 11.80 -21.73
C ASP A 112 1.47 12.19 -20.33
N ILE A 113 2.69 11.80 -19.97
CA ILE A 113 3.32 12.15 -18.69
C ILE A 113 3.68 13.63 -18.64
N MET A 114 4.23 14.16 -19.75
CA MET A 114 4.56 15.58 -19.87
C MET A 114 3.30 16.46 -19.80
N ASN A 115 2.24 16.07 -20.51
CA ASN A 115 1.00 16.84 -20.59
C ASN A 115 0.27 16.95 -19.24
N GLU A 116 0.35 15.93 -18.38
CA GLU A 116 -0.29 15.94 -17.06
C GLU A 116 0.51 16.63 -15.95
N GLY A 117 1.75 17.06 -16.23
CA GLY A 117 2.57 17.78 -15.26
C GLY A 117 2.94 16.94 -14.03
N LEU A 118 3.09 15.62 -14.19
CA LEU A 118 3.36 14.70 -13.06
C LEU A 118 4.69 15.01 -12.35
N GLY A 119 5.67 15.55 -13.07
CA GLY A 119 6.93 15.98 -12.46
C GLY A 119 6.72 17.08 -11.43
N MET A 120 5.85 18.06 -11.72
CA MET A 120 5.47 19.08 -10.74
C MET A 120 4.69 18.48 -9.57
N ARG A 121 3.73 17.58 -9.86
CA ARG A 121 2.91 16.91 -8.84
C ARG A 121 3.74 16.16 -7.81
N TYR A 122 4.82 15.49 -8.25
CA TYR A 122 5.67 14.66 -7.37
C TYR A 122 7.02 15.30 -7.04
N MET A 123 7.22 16.57 -7.42
CA MET A 123 8.46 17.33 -7.21
C MET A 123 9.70 16.71 -7.86
N VAL A 124 9.53 16.14 -9.07
CA VAL A 124 10.62 15.67 -9.92
C VAL A 124 11.09 16.83 -10.78
N THR A 125 12.24 17.39 -10.41
CA THR A 125 12.84 18.57 -11.05
C THR A 125 14.02 18.24 -11.96
N SER A 126 14.50 17.00 -11.95
CA SER A 126 15.60 16.51 -12.79
C SER A 126 15.48 15.02 -13.07
N VAL A 127 16.20 14.52 -14.08
CA VAL A 127 16.32 13.09 -14.37
C VAL A 127 17.81 12.69 -14.40
N PRO A 128 18.19 11.48 -13.94
CA PRO A 128 17.33 10.53 -13.23
C PRO A 128 16.90 11.06 -11.85
N SER A 129 15.72 10.65 -11.39
CA SER A 129 15.29 10.84 -10.00
C SER A 129 14.62 9.59 -9.46
N LEU A 130 14.93 9.21 -8.23
CA LEU A 130 14.22 8.17 -7.49
C LEU A 130 13.16 8.81 -6.62
N VAL A 131 11.95 8.25 -6.62
CA VAL A 131 10.85 8.68 -5.76
C VAL A 131 10.17 7.45 -5.16
N GLY A 132 10.17 7.36 -3.83
CA GLY A 132 9.43 6.36 -3.08
C GLY A 132 7.99 6.81 -2.78
N PHE A 133 7.04 5.91 -2.97
CA PHE A 133 5.64 6.07 -2.63
C PHE A 133 5.25 5.04 -1.56
N PHE A 134 4.43 5.47 -0.61
CA PHE A 134 3.81 4.58 0.35
C PHE A 134 2.42 5.09 0.72
N ARG A 135 1.42 4.21 0.62
CA ARG A 135 0.01 4.52 0.95
C ARG A 135 -0.58 5.72 0.20
N GLY A 136 -0.27 5.84 -1.08
CA GLY A 136 -0.78 6.92 -1.93
C GLY A 136 0.05 8.20 -1.88
N GLU A 137 1.03 8.31 -0.98
CA GLU A 137 1.80 9.53 -0.77
C GLU A 137 3.28 9.33 -1.09
N VAL A 138 3.96 10.42 -1.43
CA VAL A 138 5.42 10.41 -1.57
C VAL A 138 6.05 10.30 -0.18
N MET A 139 7.00 9.39 -0.04
CA MET A 139 7.75 9.21 1.19
C MET A 139 8.63 10.45 1.45
N THR A 140 8.53 10.98 2.67
CA THR A 140 9.29 12.15 3.12
C THR A 140 10.68 11.76 3.63
N GLY A 141 11.67 12.61 3.39
CA GLY A 141 13.08 12.43 3.80
C GLY A 141 13.97 11.87 2.70
N GLU A 142 15.27 11.82 2.95
CA GLU A 142 16.26 11.26 2.01
C GLU A 142 16.27 9.72 2.04
N VAL A 143 15.84 9.14 3.15
CA VAL A 143 15.86 7.70 3.43
C VAL A 143 14.57 7.05 2.90
N GLY A 144 14.65 6.45 1.72
CA GLY A 144 13.50 5.85 1.01
C GLY A 144 12.54 6.86 0.37
N GLY A 145 12.85 8.15 0.41
CA GLY A 145 12.02 9.24 -0.15
C GLY A 145 12.42 9.64 -1.56
N ARG A 146 12.91 10.88 -1.74
CA ARG A 146 13.37 11.36 -3.06
C ARG A 146 14.89 11.45 -3.12
N LEU A 147 15.47 11.05 -4.25
CA LEU A 147 16.87 11.30 -4.59
C LEU A 147 16.95 11.86 -6.01
N GLY A 148 17.60 13.01 -6.18
CA GLY A 148 17.91 13.58 -7.48
C GLY A 148 19.21 13.01 -8.07
N SER A 149 19.49 13.35 -9.32
CA SER A 149 20.63 12.80 -10.07
C SER A 149 21.98 12.92 -9.35
N ARG A 150 22.25 14.04 -8.67
CA ARG A 150 23.54 14.24 -7.96
C ARG A 150 23.67 13.31 -6.75
N GLU A 151 22.59 13.10 -6.01
CA GLU A 151 22.57 12.23 -4.84
C GLU A 151 22.72 10.77 -5.26
N ILE A 152 22.03 10.35 -6.31
CA ILE A 152 22.16 9.00 -6.89
C ILE A 152 23.62 8.71 -7.26
N GLN A 153 24.29 9.64 -7.95
CA GLN A 153 25.69 9.48 -8.35
C GLN A 153 26.65 9.45 -7.14
N ARG A 154 26.38 10.27 -6.12
CA ARG A 154 27.20 10.33 -4.90
C ARG A 154 27.07 9.07 -4.05
N LEU A 155 25.85 8.54 -3.90
CA LEU A 155 25.57 7.35 -3.08
C LEU A 155 26.16 6.07 -3.68
N GLY A 156 26.13 5.95 -5.01
CA GLY A 156 26.56 4.73 -5.69
C GLY A 156 25.71 3.51 -5.28
N ARG A 157 26.25 2.30 -5.50
CA ARG A 157 25.53 1.05 -5.24
C ARG A 157 25.11 0.89 -3.78
N GLU A 158 26.06 1.02 -2.85
CA GLU A 158 25.82 0.76 -1.42
C GLU A 158 24.75 1.69 -0.85
N GLY A 159 24.83 2.99 -1.13
CA GLY A 159 23.82 3.93 -0.65
C GLY A 159 22.44 3.72 -1.30
N LEU A 160 22.38 3.22 -2.54
CA LEU A 160 21.11 2.85 -3.18
C LEU A 160 20.52 1.56 -2.57
N GLU A 161 21.35 0.60 -2.20
CA GLU A 161 20.91 -0.59 -1.46
C GLU A 161 20.30 -0.21 -0.10
N GLU A 162 20.98 0.67 0.64
CA GLU A 162 20.45 1.22 1.90
C GLU A 162 19.14 1.98 1.71
N TRP A 163 19.04 2.77 0.63
CA TRP A 163 17.81 3.49 0.29
C TRP A 163 16.64 2.53 0.01
N VAL A 164 16.87 1.43 -0.70
CA VAL A 164 15.85 0.38 -0.94
C VAL A 164 15.48 -0.32 0.37
N VAL A 165 16.45 -0.70 1.20
CA VAL A 165 16.22 -1.32 2.51
C VAL A 165 15.39 -0.42 3.40
N ALA A 166 15.73 0.87 3.46
CA ALA A 166 15.01 1.87 4.23
C ALA A 166 13.55 2.00 3.79
N ALA A 167 13.30 2.02 2.48
CA ALA A 167 11.94 2.04 1.99
C ALA A 167 11.17 0.78 2.42
N ALA A 168 11.75 -0.40 2.25
CA ALA A 168 11.15 -1.67 2.66
C ALA A 168 10.83 -1.69 4.16
N ARG A 169 11.75 -1.22 5.02
CA ARG A 169 11.54 -1.10 6.48
C ARG A 169 10.34 -0.23 6.84
N LYS A 170 10.08 0.86 6.10
CA LYS A 170 8.88 1.69 6.31
C LYS A 170 7.59 0.90 6.08
N GLY A 171 7.59 0.00 5.08
CA GLY A 171 6.49 -0.92 4.83
C GLY A 171 6.32 -1.95 5.96
N GLU A 172 7.43 -2.52 6.43
CA GLU A 172 7.46 -3.46 7.56
C GLU A 172 6.90 -2.85 8.85
N GLU A 173 7.37 -1.65 9.24
CA GLU A 173 6.92 -0.97 10.46
C GLU A 173 5.40 -0.84 10.49
N TRP A 174 4.80 -0.50 9.34
CA TRP A 174 3.36 -0.37 9.23
C TRP A 174 2.63 -1.72 9.39
N ARG A 175 3.15 -2.79 8.76
CA ARG A 175 2.58 -4.14 8.93
C ARG A 175 2.67 -4.62 10.37
N GLY A 176 3.78 -4.31 11.06
CA GLY A 176 3.97 -4.61 12.47
C GLY A 176 2.98 -3.86 13.38
N ARG A 177 2.63 -2.61 13.05
CA ARG A 177 1.61 -1.84 13.79
C ARG A 177 0.17 -2.27 13.52
N GLY A 178 -0.12 -2.85 12.36
CA GLY A 178 -1.45 -3.31 11.96
C GLY A 178 -1.78 -4.77 12.30
N GLY A 179 -0.78 -5.55 12.72
CA GLY A 179 -0.87 -6.99 12.97
C GLY A 179 -0.85 -7.38 14.45
N GLY A 180 -1.57 -6.66 15.31
CA GLY A 180 -1.72 -6.99 16.73
C GLY A 180 -2.77 -8.08 17.00
N GLY A 181 -2.66 -9.22 16.32
CA GLY A 181 -3.40 -10.43 16.65
C GLY A 181 -2.63 -11.25 17.68
N GLY A 182 -2.83 -10.97 18.98
CA GLY A 182 -2.51 -11.89 20.08
C GLY A 182 -1.11 -11.76 20.69
N GLY A 183 -0.96 -10.86 21.66
CA GLY A 183 0.21 -10.89 22.56
C GLY A 183 0.57 -9.55 23.17
N GLY A 184 -0.12 -9.16 24.24
CA GLY A 184 0.37 -8.15 25.18
C GLY A 184 -0.15 -6.72 25.01
N LEU A 185 -0.41 -6.10 26.17
CA LEU A 185 -0.68 -4.67 26.43
C LEU A 185 -2.14 -4.16 26.51
N PHE A 186 -3.16 -5.02 26.35
CA PHE A 186 -4.56 -4.69 26.74
C PHE A 186 -5.12 -5.56 27.88
N GLY A 187 -4.24 -6.12 28.72
CA GLY A 187 -4.64 -6.76 29.98
C GLY A 187 -4.81 -5.72 31.08
N GLY A 188 -5.92 -4.97 31.10
CA GLY A 188 -6.18 -4.06 32.21
C GLY A 188 -7.35 -3.08 32.11
N LEU A 189 -8.07 -2.99 30.99
CA LEU A 189 -9.11 -1.97 30.81
C LEU A 189 -10.56 -2.49 30.80
N PHE A 190 -10.83 -3.58 31.51
CA PHE A 190 -12.19 -3.96 31.92
C PHE A 190 -12.16 -4.44 33.37
N GLY A 191 -11.98 -3.48 34.28
CA GLY A 191 -12.22 -3.66 35.70
C GLY A 191 -13.62 -3.18 36.06
N ARG A 192 -14.53 -4.13 36.33
CA ARG A 192 -15.57 -4.20 37.38
C ARG A 192 -16.73 -5.07 36.94
#